data_AF-A0AAV5FJI6-F1
#
_entry.id   AF-A0AAV5FJI6-F1
#
_cell.length_a   1.000
_cell.length_b   1.000
_cell.length_c   1.000
_cell.angle_alpha   90.00
_cell.angle_beta   90.00
_cell.angle_gamma   90.00
#
_symmetry.space_group_name_H-M   'P 1'
#
loop_
_entity.id
_entity.type
_entity.pdbx_description
1 polymer ?
#
loop_
_entity_poly.entity_id
_entity_poly.type
_entity_poly.pdbx_seq_one_letter_code
_entity_poly.pdbx_strand_id
1 'polypeptide(L)'
;MGKPPSHEAVGFLKEAYQQVVEARRVLRWTYAYVYYLDAGKDAAKREFCEFIQGEGEAEASLEALHHCAERERIDLCQNTDTAVTFEQYRAKLAGLTAVTRKYFAELVTMFEGGVAEVQG
;
A
#
# COMPACT_ATOMS: atom_id res chain seq x y z
N MET A 1 15.51 4.27 34.03
CA MET A 1 14.59 3.62 33.07
C MET A 1 13.81 4.70 32.37
N GLY A 2 13.98 4.86 31.05
CA GLY A 2 13.28 5.88 30.26
C GLY A 2 11.80 5.53 30.10
N LYS A 3 10.93 6.54 30.18
CA LYS A 3 9.49 6.39 29.94
C LYS A 3 9.28 5.75 28.56
N PRO A 4 8.46 4.69 28.43
CA PRO A 4 8.18 4.11 27.12
C PRO A 4 7.54 5.17 26.22
N PRO A 5 7.88 5.18 24.91
CA PRO A 5 7.32 6.14 23.97
C PRO A 5 5.79 6.08 24.01
N SER A 6 5.16 7.26 24.09
CA SER A 6 3.70 7.39 24.19
C SER A 6 2.98 6.74 22.98
N HIS A 7 1.72 6.35 23.14
CA HIS A 7 0.92 5.72 22.08
C HIS A 7 0.86 6.56 20.78
N GLU A 8 0.97 7.89 20.89
CA GLU A 8 1.07 8.81 19.74
C GLU A 8 2.42 8.72 19.00
N ALA A 9 3.50 8.35 19.68
CA ALA A 9 4.83 8.26 19.09
C ALA A 9 5.01 7.04 18.17
N VAL A 10 4.12 6.04 18.25
CA VAL A 10 4.14 4.82 17.43
C VAL A 10 2.89 4.63 16.57
N GLY A 11 1.96 5.60 16.57
CA GLY A 11 0.72 5.53 15.79
C GLY A 11 0.97 5.34 14.29
N PHE A 12 2.03 5.94 13.76
CA PHE A 12 2.44 5.83 12.35
C PHE A 12 2.75 4.39 11.92
N LEU A 13 3.31 3.55 12.81
CA LEU A 13 3.54 2.14 12.54
C LEU A 13 2.24 1.37 12.39
N LYS A 14 1.29 1.63 13.30
CA LYS A 14 -0.04 0.99 13.23
C LYS A 14 -0.74 1.35 11.93
N GLU A 15 -0.72 2.62 11.54
CA GLU A 15 -1.30 3.08 10.27
C GLU A 15 -0.65 2.42 9.06
N ALA A 16 0.68 2.30 9.05
CA ALA A 16 1.41 1.63 7.97
C ALA A 16 0.99 0.16 7.82
N TYR A 17 0.96 -0.60 8.92
CA TYR A 17 0.54 -2.00 8.88
C TYR A 17 -0.94 -2.17 8.51
N GLN A 18 -1.82 -1.28 8.99
CA GLN A 18 -3.23 -1.26 8.56
C GLN A 18 -3.34 -1.02 7.05
N GLN A 19 -2.57 -0.06 6.51
CA GLN A 19 -2.54 0.21 5.08
C GLN A 19 -2.04 -0.99 4.28
N VAL A 20 -0.99 -1.69 4.75
CA VAL A 20 -0.49 -2.93 4.12
C VAL A 20 -1.58 -4.00 4.07
N VAL A 21 -2.30 -4.23 5.17
CA VAL A 21 -3.36 -5.25 5.25
C VAL A 21 -4.52 -4.93 4.30
N GLU A 22 -4.99 -3.68 4.29
CA GLU A 22 -6.10 -3.30 3.41
C GLU A 22 -5.68 -3.32 1.93
N ALA A 23 -4.49 -2.83 1.60
CA ALA A 23 -3.94 -2.90 0.25
C ALA A 23 -3.83 -4.35 -0.26
N ARG A 24 -3.29 -5.27 0.56
CA ARG A 24 -3.25 -6.72 0.25
C ARG A 24 -4.64 -7.31 0.07
N ARG A 25 -5.64 -6.87 0.84
CA ARG A 25 -7.03 -7.31 0.67
C ARG A 25 -7.59 -6.86 -0.67
N VAL A 26 -7.38 -5.61 -1.04
CA VAL A 26 -7.83 -5.05 -2.32
C VAL A 26 -7.19 -5.80 -3.49
N LEU A 27 -5.87 -6.00 -3.50
CA LEU A 27 -5.18 -6.78 -4.55
C LEU A 27 -5.74 -8.19 -4.68
N ARG A 28 -6.00 -8.89 -3.57
CA ARG A 28 -6.62 -10.24 -3.64
C ARG A 28 -7.97 -10.23 -4.35
N TRP A 29 -8.79 -9.19 -4.12
CA TRP A 29 -10.06 -9.06 -4.80
C TRP A 29 -9.92 -8.65 -6.26
N THR A 30 -8.87 -7.91 -6.65
CA THR A 30 -8.64 -7.62 -8.08
C THR A 30 -8.33 -8.88 -8.86
N TYR A 31 -7.52 -9.81 -8.32
CA TYR A 31 -7.29 -11.11 -8.95
C TYR A 31 -8.59 -11.91 -9.11
N ALA A 32 -9.41 -11.98 -8.07
CA ALA A 32 -10.70 -12.66 -8.14
C ALA A 32 -11.63 -12.00 -9.16
N TYR A 33 -11.66 -10.67 -9.21
CA TYR A 33 -12.48 -9.91 -10.16
C TYR A 33 -12.08 -10.20 -11.61
N VAL A 34 -10.79 -10.13 -11.94
CA VAL A 34 -10.28 -10.42 -13.30
C VAL A 34 -10.64 -11.81 -13.78
N TYR A 35 -10.57 -12.80 -12.88
CA TYR A 35 -10.89 -14.19 -13.22
C TYR A 35 -12.30 -14.36 -13.80
N TYR A 36 -13.26 -13.54 -13.37
CA TYR A 36 -14.66 -13.62 -13.79
C TYR A 36 -15.04 -12.63 -14.91
N LEU A 37 -14.09 -11.84 -15.44
CA LEU A 37 -14.36 -10.92 -16.54
C LEU A 37 -14.52 -11.66 -17.88
N ASP A 38 -15.47 -11.20 -18.70
CA ASP A 38 -15.65 -11.71 -20.07
C ASP A 38 -14.61 -11.05 -20.98
N ALA A 39 -13.73 -11.85 -21.60
CA ALA A 39 -12.63 -11.35 -22.41
C ALA A 39 -13.08 -10.49 -23.61
N GLY A 40 -14.31 -10.66 -24.11
CA GLY A 40 -14.86 -9.90 -25.23
C GLY A 40 -15.60 -8.63 -24.82
N LYS A 41 -16.22 -8.60 -23.64
CA LYS A 41 -17.03 -7.45 -23.17
C LYS A 41 -16.29 -6.52 -22.22
N ASP A 42 -15.28 -7.04 -21.52
CA ASP A 42 -14.61 -6.35 -20.42
C ASP A 42 -13.11 -6.12 -20.70
N ALA A 43 -12.70 -6.01 -21.97
CA ALA A 43 -11.30 -5.85 -22.38
C ALA A 43 -10.59 -4.68 -21.64
N ALA A 44 -11.22 -3.51 -21.55
CA ALA A 44 -10.67 -2.36 -20.83
C ALA A 44 -10.51 -2.61 -19.32
N LYS A 45 -11.43 -3.38 -18.70
CA LYS A 45 -11.34 -3.75 -17.28
C LYS A 45 -10.21 -4.73 -17.03
N ARG A 46 -9.97 -5.63 -17.99
CA ARG A 46 -8.91 -6.62 -17.94
C ARG A 46 -7.54 -5.97 -18.11
N GLU A 47 -7.36 -5.12 -19.12
CA GLU A 47 -6.12 -4.37 -19.34
C GLU A 47 -5.77 -3.49 -18.13
N PHE A 48 -6.77 -2.81 -17.56
CA PHE A 48 -6.59 -2.04 -16.33
C PHE A 48 -6.14 -2.93 -15.15
N CYS A 49 -6.78 -4.07 -14.95
CA CYS A 49 -6.38 -4.95 -13.85
C CYS A 49 -5.01 -5.61 -14.10
N GLU A 50 -4.65 -5.92 -15.34
CA GLU A 50 -3.31 -6.41 -15.70
C GLU A 50 -2.25 -5.33 -15.46
N PHE A 51 -2.54 -4.05 -15.75
CA PHE A 51 -1.69 -2.92 -15.37
C PHE A 51 -1.51 -2.79 -13.85
N ILE A 52 -2.55 -3.10 -13.08
CA ILE A 52 -2.46 -3.12 -11.61
C ILE A 52 -1.69 -4.35 -11.09
N GLN A 53 -1.85 -5.52 -11.72
CA GLN A 53 -1.27 -6.80 -11.29
C GLN A 53 0.17 -7.04 -11.80
N GLY A 54 0.59 -6.36 -12.86
CA GLY A 54 1.93 -6.49 -13.44
C GLY A 54 2.76 -5.26 -13.11
N GLU A 55 3.77 -5.40 -12.22
CA GLU A 55 4.72 -4.35 -11.80
C GLU A 55 4.10 -2.93 -11.67
N GLY A 56 2.81 -2.86 -11.32
CA GLY A 56 2.05 -1.61 -11.32
C GLY A 56 2.47 -0.72 -10.18
N GLU A 57 2.30 0.60 -10.34
CA GLU A 57 2.71 1.58 -9.34
C GLU A 57 2.11 1.32 -7.95
N ALA A 58 0.90 0.74 -7.89
CA ALA A 58 0.23 0.37 -6.64
C ALA A 58 0.89 -0.82 -5.92
N GLU A 59 1.25 -1.88 -6.65
CA GLU A 59 1.91 -3.06 -6.07
C GLU A 59 3.35 -2.71 -5.66
N ALA A 60 4.08 -1.98 -6.51
CA ALA A 60 5.41 -1.48 -6.17
C ALA A 60 5.39 -0.57 -4.93
N SER A 61 4.41 0.34 -4.83
CA SER A 61 4.22 1.18 -3.65
C SER A 61 3.92 0.35 -2.39
N LEU A 62 3.08 -0.69 -2.50
CA LEU A 62 2.77 -1.60 -1.40
C LEU A 62 4.00 -2.39 -0.94
N GLU A 63 4.80 -2.93 -1.87
CA GLU A 63 6.01 -3.67 -1.51
C GLU A 63 7.05 -2.75 -0.85
N ALA A 64 7.20 -1.52 -1.34
CA ALA A 64 8.06 -0.52 -0.69
C ALA A 64 7.58 -0.18 0.73
N LEU A 65 6.28 0.03 0.92
CA LEU A 65 5.69 0.27 2.25
C LEU A 65 5.92 -0.92 3.18
N HIS A 66 5.63 -2.14 2.73
CA HIS A 66 5.79 -3.35 3.53
C HIS A 66 7.25 -3.60 3.89
N HIS A 67 8.18 -3.41 2.94
CA HIS A 67 9.60 -3.51 3.19
C HIS A 67 10.06 -2.51 4.26
N CYS A 68 9.68 -1.24 4.15
CA CYS A 68 10.03 -0.22 5.13
C CYS A 68 9.42 -0.52 6.51
N ALA A 69 8.15 -0.92 6.56
CA ALA A 69 7.45 -1.25 7.81
C ALA A 69 8.13 -2.41 8.57
N GLU A 70 8.64 -3.41 7.84
CA GLU A 70 9.14 -4.65 8.43
C GLU A 70 10.66 -4.71 8.54
N ARG A 71 11.39 -4.51 7.43
CA ARG A 71 12.84 -4.72 7.34
C ARG A 71 13.61 -3.54 7.92
N GLU A 72 13.34 -2.33 7.44
CA GLU A 72 14.05 -1.12 7.92
C GLU A 72 13.79 -0.86 9.41
N ARG A 73 12.62 -1.26 9.91
CA ARG A 73 12.31 -1.23 11.35
C ARG A 73 13.23 -2.14 12.16
N ILE A 74 13.50 -3.35 11.66
CA ILE A 74 14.39 -4.31 12.33
C ILE A 74 15.81 -3.75 12.36
N ASP A 75 16.28 -3.21 11.23
CA ASP A 75 17.60 -2.58 11.14
C ASP A 75 17.71 -1.41 12.13
N LEU A 76 16.69 -0.56 12.22
CA LEU A 76 16.64 0.54 13.19
C LEU A 76 16.73 0.05 14.65
N CYS A 77 16.08 -1.06 14.97
CA CYS A 77 16.12 -1.64 16.33
C CYS A 77 17.48 -2.27 16.68
N GLN A 78 18.27 -2.65 15.68
CA GLN A 78 19.58 -3.28 15.85
C GLN A 78 20.72 -2.25 15.92
N ASN A 79 20.51 -1.02 15.47
CA ASN A 79 21.49 0.06 15.48
C ASN A 79 21.49 0.86 16.80
N THR A 80 22.66 1.34 17.23
CA THR A 80 22.85 2.07 18.50
C THR A 80 22.79 3.60 18.36
N ASP A 81 22.91 4.14 17.14
CA ASP A 81 22.85 5.58 16.85
C ASP A 81 21.47 5.95 16.27
N THR A 82 20.57 6.46 17.12
CA THR A 82 19.13 6.13 16.99
C THR A 82 18.19 7.31 16.75
N ALA A 83 18.50 8.54 17.18
CA ALA A 83 17.50 9.61 17.17
C ALA A 83 17.23 10.20 15.77
N VAL A 84 18.27 10.55 15.02
CA VAL A 84 18.13 11.08 13.64
C VAL A 84 17.63 9.99 12.70
N THR A 85 18.13 8.76 12.87
CA THR A 85 17.73 7.58 12.12
C THR A 85 16.25 7.23 12.34
N PHE A 86 15.76 7.39 13.58
CA PHE A 86 14.34 7.17 13.89
C PHE A 86 13.43 8.18 13.22
N GLU A 87 13.78 9.47 13.22
CA GLU A 87 12.90 10.48 12.62
C GLU A 87 12.89 10.40 11.09
N GLN A 88 14.02 10.05 10.47
CA GLN A 88 14.08 9.74 9.04
C GLN A 88 13.22 8.52 8.69
N TYR A 89 13.32 7.45 9.49
CA TYR A 89 12.48 6.27 9.34
C TYR A 89 10.99 6.61 9.46
N ARG A 90 10.61 7.38 10.49
CA ARG A 90 9.22 7.82 10.72
C ARG A 90 8.69 8.61 9.53
N ALA A 91 9.44 9.60 9.06
CA ALA A 91 9.05 10.41 7.92
C ALA A 91 8.91 9.57 6.64
N LYS A 92 9.86 8.67 6.38
CA LYS A 92 9.81 7.75 5.23
C LYS A 92 8.59 6.84 5.28
N LEU A 93 8.34 6.20 6.43
CA LEU A 93 7.21 5.28 6.58
C LEU A 93 5.87 6.00 6.43
N ALA A 94 5.72 7.19 7.01
CA ALA A 94 4.53 8.02 6.85
C ALA A 94 4.30 8.44 5.39
N GLY A 95 5.38 8.85 4.70
CA GLY A 95 5.33 9.19 3.28
C GLY A 95 4.88 8.01 2.40
N LEU A 96 5.49 6.85 2.58
CA LEU A 96 5.10 5.62 1.87
C LEU A 96 3.64 5.26 2.17
N THR A 97 3.21 5.35 3.43
CA THR A 97 1.83 5.06 3.83
C THR A 97 0.84 5.97 3.10
N ALA A 98 1.13 7.27 3.00
CA ALA A 98 0.29 8.24 2.31
C ALA A 98 0.21 7.96 0.80
N VAL A 99 1.35 7.66 0.16
CA VAL A 99 1.41 7.34 -1.28
C VAL A 99 0.63 6.05 -1.57
N THR A 100 0.87 4.98 -0.82
CA THR A 100 0.13 3.72 -0.98
C THR A 100 -1.36 3.93 -0.76
N ARG A 101 -1.75 4.70 0.26
CA ARG A 101 -3.17 5.03 0.51
C ARG A 101 -3.81 5.72 -0.68
N LYS A 102 -3.13 6.68 -1.30
CA LYS A 102 -3.64 7.39 -2.48
C LYS A 102 -3.89 6.43 -3.64
N TYR A 103 -2.90 5.60 -4.00
CA TYR A 103 -3.06 4.62 -5.08
C TYR A 103 -4.22 3.67 -4.85
N PHE A 104 -4.34 3.13 -3.63
CA PHE A 104 -5.42 2.19 -3.31
C PHE A 104 -6.79 2.85 -3.20
N ALA A 105 -6.88 4.12 -2.81
CA ALA A 105 -8.14 4.86 -2.81
C ALA A 105 -8.62 5.14 -4.25
N GLU A 106 -7.72 5.54 -5.15
CA GLU A 106 -8.02 5.70 -6.58
C GLU A 106 -8.49 4.38 -7.19
N LEU A 107 -7.82 3.29 -6.84
CA LEU A 107 -8.17 1.96 -7.30
C LEU A 107 -9.56 1.51 -6.80
N VAL A 108 -9.86 1.66 -5.51
CA VAL A 108 -11.18 1.33 -4.96
C VAL A 108 -12.26 2.20 -5.59
N THR A 109 -12.01 3.50 -5.79
CA THR A 109 -12.97 4.41 -6.44
C THR A 109 -13.30 3.94 -7.86
N MET A 110 -12.31 3.47 -8.61
CA MET A 110 -12.54 2.90 -9.95
C MET A 110 -13.34 1.59 -9.91
N PHE A 111 -13.14 0.75 -8.89
CA PHE A 111 -13.98 -0.45 -8.71
C PHE A 111 -15.42 -0.10 -8.33
N GLU A 112 -15.62 0.88 -7.44
CA GLU A 112 -16.93 1.31 -6.95
C GLU A 112 -17.74 2.08 -7.99
N GLY A 113 -17.10 2.92 -8.80
CA GLY A 113 -17.75 3.65 -9.89
C GLY A 113 -18.25 2.75 -11.04
N GLY A 114 -17.93 1.45 -10.97
CA GLY A 114 -17.71 0.64 -12.16
C GLY A 114 -16.49 1.18 -12.88
N VAL A 115 -15.66 0.33 -13.46
CA VAL A 115 -14.75 0.82 -14.51
C VAL A 115 -15.69 1.43 -15.55
N ALA A 116 -15.81 2.77 -15.54
CA ALA A 116 -16.75 3.47 -16.38
C ALA A 116 -16.57 2.88 -17.76
N GLU A 117 -17.67 2.49 -18.42
CA GLU A 117 -17.60 2.15 -19.83
C GLU A 117 -16.78 3.25 -20.49
N VAL A 118 -15.54 2.92 -20.86
CA VAL A 118 -14.70 3.81 -21.63
C VAL A 118 -15.42 3.83 -22.96
N GLN A 119 -16.32 4.81 -23.11
CA GLN A 119 -17.17 4.94 -24.26
C GLN A 119 -16.28 5.21 -25.46
N GLY A 120 -16.23 4.22 -26.37
CA GLY A 120 -16.07 4.39 -27.81
C GLY A 120 -14.70 4.84 -28.31
#